data_AF-A0A6P2HNJ4-F1
#
_entry.id   AF-A0A6P2HNJ4-F1
#
_cell.length_a   1.000
_cell.length_b   1.000
_cell.length_c   1.000
_cell.angle_alpha   90.00
_cell.angle_beta   90.00
_cell.angle_gamma   90.00
#
_symmetry.space_group_name_H-M   'P 1'
#
loop_
_entity.id
_entity.type
_entity.pdbx_description
1 polymer ?
#
loop_
_entity_poly.entity_id
_entity_poly.type
_entity_poly.pdbx_seq_one_letter_code
_entity_poly.pdbx_strand_id
1 'polypeptide(L)'
;MALGNANTANGASALALGRSNQALADNTIALGNQATANAVGAQAYGSAAQATAADALAFGSGATANVANSIALGAKSVTSTANPTSSATIGGVTYFFAGSSPVGVVSVGAQGQARQITNVAAGQISASSTDAINGSQLNATNNAVNALSTSTASNVASLSTGINSLSTGLSATNSNVASLSTSTSTAINSLSTGLSATNSNVASLSTSTSTGIGSLSSRSIMGMMREEGTAIGRFKVSRLMEELGLICKQPGRHAYKQATVERIDIPNHLNREFEVGTPNQVW
;
A
#
# COMPACT_ATOMS: atom_id res chain seq x y z
N MET A 1 -29.08 -5.02 75.89
CA MET A 1 -29.09 -6.39 76.45
C MET A 1 -27.69 -6.98 76.35
N ALA A 2 -27.09 -7.35 77.47
CA ALA A 2 -25.80 -8.04 77.51
C ALA A 2 -25.98 -9.42 78.15
N LEU A 3 -25.60 -10.50 77.45
CA LEU A 3 -25.77 -11.88 77.92
C LEU A 3 -24.45 -12.65 77.79
N GLY A 4 -23.95 -13.17 78.91
CA GLY A 4 -22.67 -13.87 79.00
C GLY A 4 -21.60 -13.07 79.74
N ASN A 5 -20.35 -13.52 79.72
CA ASN A 5 -19.29 -12.99 80.58
C ASN A 5 -18.70 -11.67 80.04
N ALA A 6 -18.67 -10.62 80.87
CA ALA A 6 -18.01 -9.34 80.60
C ALA A 6 -18.45 -8.65 79.29
N ASN A 7 -19.71 -8.81 78.88
CA ASN A 7 -20.25 -8.11 77.72
C ASN A 7 -20.72 -6.70 78.10
N THR A 8 -20.54 -5.76 77.18
CA THR A 8 -20.99 -4.38 77.31
C THR A 8 -22.02 -4.10 76.21
N ALA A 9 -23.22 -3.69 76.58
CA ALA A 9 -24.26 -3.24 75.65
C ALA A 9 -24.78 -1.87 76.12
N ASN A 10 -24.15 -0.80 75.64
CA ASN A 10 -24.36 0.57 76.12
C ASN A 10 -25.40 1.35 75.31
N GLY A 11 -25.48 1.10 74.01
CA GLY A 11 -26.41 1.82 73.14
C GLY A 11 -27.87 1.45 73.38
N ALA A 12 -28.77 2.35 73.01
CA ALA A 12 -30.19 2.05 72.95
C ALA A 12 -30.41 0.86 72.01
N SER A 13 -31.22 -0.11 72.45
CA SER A 13 -31.49 -1.34 71.67
C SER A 13 -30.24 -2.16 71.31
N ALA A 14 -29.10 -1.97 71.99
CA ALA A 14 -27.89 -2.73 71.73
C ALA A 14 -27.97 -4.18 72.25
N LEU A 15 -27.38 -5.13 71.53
CA LEU A 15 -27.26 -6.55 71.92
C LEU A 15 -25.80 -6.99 71.95
N ALA A 16 -25.34 -7.50 73.09
CA ALA A 16 -24.04 -8.15 73.21
C ALA A 16 -24.21 -9.58 73.76
N LEU A 17 -23.72 -10.60 73.06
CA LEU A 17 -23.89 -12.02 73.43
C LEU A 17 -22.59 -12.81 73.30
N GLY A 18 -22.16 -13.45 74.40
CA GLY A 18 -20.99 -14.33 74.43
C GLY A 18 -19.98 -13.90 75.50
N ARG A 19 -18.73 -13.62 75.13
CA ARG A 19 -17.70 -13.17 76.08
C ARG A 19 -16.99 -11.89 75.61
N SER A 20 -16.89 -10.90 76.49
CA SER A 20 -16.12 -9.66 76.27
C SER A 20 -16.54 -8.86 75.03
N ASN A 21 -17.78 -8.98 74.60
CA ASN A 21 -18.28 -8.25 73.44
C ASN A 21 -18.65 -6.80 73.79
N GLN A 22 -18.59 -5.91 72.82
CA GLN A 22 -18.81 -4.48 72.97
C GLN A 22 -19.83 -4.01 71.93
N ALA A 23 -21.07 -3.79 72.35
CA ALA A 23 -22.12 -3.16 71.55
C ALA A 23 -22.33 -1.74 72.09
N LEU A 24 -21.57 -0.77 71.57
CA LEU A 24 -21.35 0.53 72.23
C LEU A 24 -22.28 1.65 71.77
N ALA A 25 -22.87 1.54 70.58
CA ALA A 25 -23.75 2.57 70.00
C ALA A 25 -25.18 2.05 69.81
N ASP A 26 -26.10 2.95 69.47
CA ASP A 26 -27.51 2.61 69.29
C ASP A 26 -27.70 1.58 68.16
N ASN A 27 -28.65 0.68 68.38
CA ASN A 27 -29.05 -0.37 67.43
C ASN A 27 -27.88 -1.29 67.02
N THR A 28 -26.88 -1.48 67.88
CA THR A 28 -25.73 -2.33 67.61
C THR A 28 -25.95 -3.79 68.01
N ILE A 29 -25.28 -4.70 67.30
CA ILE A 29 -25.23 -6.12 67.66
C ILE A 29 -23.78 -6.61 67.69
N ALA A 30 -23.34 -7.21 68.79
CA ALA A 30 -22.03 -7.84 68.94
C ALA A 30 -22.18 -9.27 69.46
N LEU A 31 -22.05 -10.28 68.59
CA LEU A 31 -22.14 -11.69 68.94
C LEU A 31 -20.80 -12.40 68.76
N GLY A 32 -20.31 -13.07 69.79
CA GLY A 32 -19.11 -13.90 69.72
C GLY A 32 -18.18 -13.76 70.92
N ASN A 33 -16.88 -13.67 70.63
CA ASN A 33 -15.82 -13.49 71.61
C ASN A 33 -15.04 -12.23 71.26
N GLN A 34 -15.08 -11.19 72.09
CA GLN A 34 -14.44 -9.90 71.78
C GLN A 34 -14.96 -9.25 70.48
N ALA A 35 -16.19 -9.53 70.07
CA ALA A 35 -16.85 -8.84 68.96
C ALA A 35 -17.14 -7.39 69.37
N THR A 36 -16.96 -6.46 68.45
CA THR A 36 -17.01 -5.01 68.72
C THR A 36 -17.86 -4.33 67.65
N ALA A 37 -18.96 -3.71 68.07
CA ALA A 37 -19.88 -2.92 67.25
C ALA A 37 -19.99 -1.50 67.86
N ASN A 38 -19.30 -0.53 67.25
CA ASN A 38 -19.00 0.76 67.88
C ASN A 38 -19.68 1.98 67.26
N ALA A 39 -20.44 1.80 66.19
CA ALA A 39 -21.15 2.87 65.50
C ALA A 39 -22.64 2.53 65.38
N VAL A 40 -23.47 3.56 65.18
CA VAL A 40 -24.93 3.39 65.07
C VAL A 40 -25.26 2.36 63.99
N GLY A 41 -26.12 1.39 64.32
CA GLY A 41 -26.54 0.33 63.39
C GLY A 41 -25.47 -0.72 63.05
N ALA A 42 -24.26 -0.63 63.61
CA ALA A 42 -23.18 -1.55 63.32
C ALA A 42 -23.42 -2.96 63.89
N GLN A 43 -23.04 -3.99 63.13
CA GLN A 43 -23.27 -5.38 63.49
C GLN A 43 -22.01 -6.23 63.33
N ALA A 44 -21.53 -6.81 64.42
CA ALA A 44 -20.35 -7.66 64.47
C ALA A 44 -20.72 -9.09 64.89
N TYR A 45 -20.47 -10.05 64.00
CA TYR A 45 -20.75 -11.47 64.18
C TYR A 45 -19.46 -12.29 64.03
N GLY A 46 -18.93 -12.82 65.14
CA GLY A 46 -17.76 -13.67 65.15
C GLY A 46 -16.72 -13.27 66.20
N SER A 47 -15.76 -14.16 66.46
CA SER A 47 -14.65 -13.87 67.37
C SER A 47 -13.82 -12.71 66.84
N ALA A 48 -13.59 -11.67 67.65
CA ALA A 48 -12.86 -10.46 67.28
C ALA A 48 -13.38 -9.77 66.00
N ALA A 49 -14.64 -9.97 65.63
CA ALA A 49 -15.28 -9.22 64.53
C ALA A 49 -15.45 -7.75 64.95
N GLN A 50 -15.20 -6.83 64.04
CA GLN A 50 -15.16 -5.39 64.30
C GLN A 50 -16.02 -4.64 63.28
N ALA A 51 -17.21 -4.20 63.67
CA ALA A 51 -18.03 -3.28 62.89
C ALA A 51 -17.93 -1.88 63.51
N THR A 52 -17.07 -1.03 62.96
CA THR A 52 -16.66 0.24 63.57
C THR A 52 -17.23 1.48 62.86
N ALA A 53 -17.89 1.30 61.72
CA ALA A 53 -18.56 2.36 60.98
C ALA A 53 -20.09 2.22 61.00
N ALA A 54 -20.80 3.32 60.75
CA ALA A 54 -22.26 3.36 60.78
C ALA A 54 -22.86 2.37 59.76
N ASP A 55 -23.88 1.63 60.19
CA ASP A 55 -24.60 0.63 59.38
C ASP A 55 -23.67 -0.43 58.73
N ALA A 56 -22.50 -0.66 59.30
CA ALA A 56 -21.53 -1.63 58.78
C ALA A 56 -21.76 -3.03 59.37
N LEU A 57 -21.49 -4.08 58.57
CA LEU A 57 -21.62 -5.47 58.99
C LEU A 57 -20.29 -6.21 58.88
N ALA A 58 -19.76 -6.69 60.01
CA ALA A 58 -18.60 -7.56 60.05
C ALA A 58 -19.04 -8.98 60.41
N PHE A 59 -18.98 -9.90 59.45
CA PHE A 59 -19.38 -11.29 59.62
C PHE A 59 -18.19 -12.24 59.39
N GLY A 60 -17.70 -12.85 60.45
CA GLY A 60 -16.57 -13.78 60.43
C GLY A 60 -15.53 -13.45 61.49
N SER A 61 -14.73 -14.45 61.87
CA SER A 61 -13.65 -14.28 62.85
C SER A 61 -12.61 -13.26 62.37
N GLY A 62 -12.39 -12.19 63.13
CA GLY A 62 -11.47 -11.11 62.77
C GLY A 62 -11.90 -10.27 61.56
N ALA A 63 -13.15 -10.37 61.10
CA ALA A 63 -13.67 -9.51 60.03
C ALA A 63 -13.76 -8.05 60.53
N THR A 64 -13.40 -7.08 59.69
CA THR A 64 -13.37 -5.66 60.04
C THR A 64 -14.14 -4.84 59.01
N ALA A 65 -15.32 -4.33 59.38
CA ALA A 65 -16.13 -3.40 58.60
C ALA A 65 -15.98 -1.98 59.18
N ASN A 66 -15.04 -1.22 58.61
CA ASN A 66 -14.63 0.12 59.03
C ASN A 66 -15.06 1.23 58.05
N VAL A 67 -15.89 0.90 57.06
CA VAL A 67 -16.48 1.83 56.10
C VAL A 67 -18.00 1.82 56.30
N ALA A 68 -18.63 3.00 56.28
CA ALA A 68 -20.08 3.09 56.48
C ALA A 68 -20.84 2.33 55.38
N ASN A 69 -22.03 1.83 55.70
CA ASN A 69 -22.90 1.10 54.76
C ASN A 69 -22.20 -0.09 54.05
N SER A 70 -21.18 -0.68 54.68
CA SER A 70 -20.33 -1.69 54.03
C SER A 70 -20.32 -3.01 54.80
N ILE A 71 -19.92 -4.08 54.11
CA ILE A 71 -19.95 -5.45 54.61
C ILE A 71 -18.55 -6.05 54.52
N ALA A 72 -18.00 -6.53 55.62
CA ALA A 72 -16.87 -7.46 55.64
C ALA A 72 -17.40 -8.89 55.84
N LEU A 73 -17.32 -9.72 54.80
CA LEU A 73 -17.88 -11.07 54.78
C LEU A 73 -16.77 -12.13 54.73
N GLY A 74 -16.68 -12.95 55.76
CA GLY A 74 -15.69 -14.01 55.92
C GLY A 74 -14.58 -13.66 56.92
N ALA A 75 -13.87 -14.68 57.40
CA ALA A 75 -12.82 -14.50 58.39
C ALA A 75 -11.72 -13.57 57.88
N LYS A 76 -11.32 -12.59 58.69
CA LYS A 76 -10.29 -11.58 58.35
C LYS A 76 -10.59 -10.74 57.10
N SER A 77 -11.84 -10.70 56.63
CA SER A 77 -12.22 -9.77 55.57
C SER A 77 -12.19 -8.34 56.09
N VAL A 78 -11.73 -7.40 55.28
CA VAL A 78 -11.59 -5.99 55.69
C VAL A 78 -12.18 -5.11 54.60
N THR A 79 -13.08 -4.19 54.96
CA THR A 79 -13.59 -3.19 54.04
C THR A 79 -12.56 -2.09 53.78
N SER A 80 -12.58 -1.53 52.58
CA SER A 80 -11.83 -0.32 52.20
C SER A 80 -12.79 0.63 51.50
N THR A 81 -12.47 1.93 51.47
CA THR A 81 -13.32 2.95 50.84
C THR A 81 -13.68 2.55 49.40
N ALA A 82 -14.97 2.67 49.05
CA ALA A 82 -15.44 2.38 47.71
C ALA A 82 -14.76 3.29 46.67
N ASN A 83 -14.41 2.75 45.51
CA ASN A 83 -13.78 3.50 44.43
C ASN A 83 -14.77 3.71 43.27
N PRO A 84 -15.34 4.92 43.09
CA PRO A 84 -16.24 5.22 41.99
C PRO A 84 -15.55 5.01 40.63
N THR A 85 -16.14 4.17 39.78
CA THR A 85 -15.63 3.91 38.43
C THR A 85 -16.75 4.16 37.43
N SER A 86 -16.67 5.25 36.67
CA SER A 86 -17.74 5.69 35.77
C SER A 86 -17.52 5.30 34.31
N SER A 87 -16.28 5.01 33.92
CA SER A 87 -15.95 4.70 32.53
C SER A 87 -14.57 4.04 32.38
N ALA A 88 -14.29 3.55 31.18
CA ALA A 88 -12.95 3.21 30.71
C ALA A 88 -12.75 3.68 29.25
N THR A 89 -11.50 3.95 28.89
CA THR A 89 -11.13 4.36 27.52
C THR A 89 -10.35 3.26 26.83
N ILE A 90 -10.84 2.80 25.67
CA ILE A 90 -10.21 1.75 24.87
C ILE A 90 -10.08 2.27 23.43
N GLY A 91 -8.86 2.30 22.89
CA GLY A 91 -8.62 2.80 21.53
C GLY A 91 -9.08 4.25 21.29
N GLY A 92 -9.06 5.08 22.33
CA GLY A 92 -9.54 6.47 22.26
C GLY A 92 -11.06 6.65 22.42
N VAL A 93 -11.84 5.56 22.51
CA VAL A 93 -13.29 5.61 22.73
C VAL A 93 -13.60 5.40 24.21
N THR A 94 -14.48 6.23 24.77
CA THR A 94 -14.92 6.15 26.17
C THR A 94 -16.18 5.29 26.27
N TYR A 95 -16.17 4.30 27.18
CA TYR A 95 -17.29 3.45 27.50
C TYR A 95 -17.75 3.73 28.93
N PHE A 96 -18.99 4.18 29.09
CA PHE A 96 -19.58 4.47 30.41
C PHE A 96 -20.12 3.21 31.07
N PHE A 97 -20.06 3.17 32.40
CA PHE A 97 -20.52 2.04 33.21
C PHE A 97 -21.76 2.40 34.04
N ALA A 98 -22.64 1.42 34.25
CA ALA A 98 -23.70 1.50 35.24
C ALA A 98 -23.14 1.41 36.66
N GLY A 99 -23.87 1.91 37.65
CA GLY A 99 -23.50 1.77 39.07
C GLY A 99 -22.25 2.54 39.49
N SER A 100 -21.93 3.65 38.82
CA SER A 100 -20.67 4.41 39.01
C SER A 100 -20.49 5.07 40.37
N SER A 101 -21.52 5.12 41.22
CA SER A 101 -21.54 5.82 42.51
C SER A 101 -21.87 4.85 43.64
N PRO A 102 -20.89 4.04 44.10
CA PRO A 102 -21.11 3.06 45.17
C PRO A 102 -21.38 3.75 46.52
N VAL A 103 -22.36 3.25 47.26
CA VAL A 103 -22.71 3.71 48.63
C VAL A 103 -21.87 3.06 49.73
N GLY A 104 -21.15 2.00 49.39
CA GLY A 104 -20.34 1.17 50.28
C GLY A 104 -19.69 0.03 49.50
N VAL A 105 -19.08 -0.92 50.21
CA VAL A 105 -18.46 -2.11 49.61
C VAL A 105 -18.91 -3.40 50.29
N VAL A 106 -18.86 -4.50 49.55
CA VAL A 106 -18.85 -5.86 50.12
C VAL A 106 -17.46 -6.43 49.93
N SER A 107 -16.69 -6.54 51.01
CA SER A 107 -15.37 -7.15 51.01
C SER A 107 -15.45 -8.62 51.41
N VAL A 108 -14.97 -9.50 50.53
CA VAL A 108 -14.88 -10.95 50.79
C VAL A 108 -13.47 -11.39 51.22
N GLY A 109 -12.58 -10.45 51.52
CA GLY A 109 -11.19 -10.76 51.90
C GLY A 109 -10.41 -9.54 52.35
N ALA A 110 -9.08 -9.65 52.31
CA ALA A 110 -8.17 -8.55 52.57
C ALA A 110 -7.02 -8.59 51.55
N GLN A 111 -6.16 -7.56 51.55
CA GLN A 111 -4.98 -7.54 50.68
C GLN A 111 -4.12 -8.79 50.90
N GLY A 112 -3.80 -9.51 49.82
CA GLY A 112 -3.07 -10.78 49.88
C GLY A 112 -3.86 -11.97 50.43
N GLN A 113 -5.14 -11.80 50.80
CA GLN A 113 -6.02 -12.82 51.37
C GLN A 113 -7.40 -12.76 50.69
N ALA A 114 -7.40 -12.72 49.36
CA ALA A 114 -8.60 -12.69 48.55
C ALA A 114 -9.29 -14.06 48.54
N ARG A 115 -10.62 -14.05 48.33
CA ARG A 115 -11.41 -15.27 48.12
C ARG A 115 -11.93 -15.32 46.69
N GLN A 116 -11.97 -16.53 46.15
CA GLN A 116 -12.75 -16.78 44.94
C GLN A 116 -14.24 -16.74 45.28
N ILE A 117 -15.03 -16.16 44.38
CA ILE A 117 -16.50 -16.24 44.42
C ILE A 117 -16.91 -17.25 43.35
N THR A 118 -17.42 -18.40 43.78
CA THR A 118 -17.76 -19.52 42.90
C THR A 118 -19.28 -19.70 42.80
N ASN A 119 -19.73 -20.45 41.78
CA ASN A 119 -21.14 -20.68 41.47
C ASN A 119 -21.92 -19.41 41.11
N VAL A 120 -21.24 -18.45 40.48
CA VAL A 120 -21.86 -17.24 39.94
C VAL A 120 -22.47 -17.57 38.57
N ALA A 121 -23.79 -17.49 38.46
CA ALA A 121 -24.50 -17.60 37.19
C ALA A 121 -24.04 -16.50 36.20
N ALA A 122 -24.28 -16.68 34.90
CA ALA A 122 -23.91 -15.66 33.93
C ALA A 122 -24.72 -14.37 34.15
N GLY A 123 -24.02 -13.24 34.34
CA GLY A 123 -24.65 -11.94 34.50
C GLY A 123 -25.19 -11.39 33.18
N GLN A 124 -26.11 -10.45 33.22
CA GLN A 124 -26.56 -9.77 32.00
C GLN A 124 -25.43 -8.90 31.42
N ILE A 125 -25.26 -8.93 30.10
CA ILE A 125 -24.29 -8.10 29.37
C ILE A 125 -25.07 -7.00 28.64
N SER A 126 -25.22 -5.84 29.28
CA SER A 126 -25.89 -4.66 28.74
C SER A 126 -25.34 -3.38 29.37
N ALA A 127 -25.60 -2.22 28.76
CA ALA A 127 -25.09 -0.92 29.23
C ALA A 127 -25.61 -0.51 30.63
N SER A 128 -26.76 -1.04 31.04
CA SER A 128 -27.38 -0.76 32.34
C SER A 128 -27.16 -1.87 33.38
N SER A 129 -26.46 -2.95 33.03
CA SER A 129 -26.27 -4.10 33.91
C SER A 129 -25.36 -3.76 35.09
N THR A 130 -25.76 -4.20 36.28
CA THR A 130 -24.93 -4.18 37.50
C THR A 130 -24.65 -5.60 38.01
N ASP A 131 -24.82 -6.60 37.15
CA ASP A 131 -24.60 -8.01 37.47
C ASP A 131 -23.10 -8.33 37.47
N ALA A 132 -22.68 -9.26 38.34
CA ALA A 132 -21.32 -9.79 38.29
C ALA A 132 -21.12 -10.65 37.03
N ILE A 133 -19.95 -10.53 36.40
CA ILE A 133 -19.55 -11.33 35.23
C ILE A 133 -18.76 -12.56 35.69
N ASN A 134 -19.09 -13.73 35.17
CA ASN A 134 -18.35 -14.96 35.47
C ASN A 134 -17.29 -15.29 34.40
N GLY A 135 -16.44 -16.28 34.69
CA GLY A 135 -15.33 -16.65 33.82
C GLY A 135 -15.73 -17.14 32.42
N SER A 136 -16.91 -17.75 32.28
CA SER A 136 -17.37 -18.25 30.97
C SER A 136 -17.68 -17.12 29.98
N GLN A 137 -18.21 -16.00 30.49
CA GLN A 137 -18.53 -14.82 29.68
C GLN A 137 -17.26 -14.12 29.20
N LEU A 138 -16.28 -13.95 30.08
CA LEU A 138 -14.98 -13.38 29.70
C LEU A 138 -14.24 -14.29 28.69
N ASN A 139 -14.30 -15.61 28.89
CA ASN A 139 -13.71 -16.57 27.97
C ASN A 139 -14.36 -16.53 26.57
N ALA A 140 -15.70 -16.35 26.50
CA ALA A 140 -16.40 -16.20 25.24
C ALA A 140 -15.90 -14.96 24.46
N THR A 141 -15.73 -13.82 25.13
CA THR A 141 -15.14 -12.60 24.53
C THR A 141 -13.71 -12.85 24.05
N ASN A 142 -12.87 -13.49 24.86
CA ASN A 142 -11.48 -13.80 24.46
C ASN A 142 -11.42 -14.70 23.22
N ASN A 143 -12.31 -15.70 23.12
CA ASN A 143 -12.41 -16.55 21.94
C ASN A 143 -12.83 -15.76 20.69
N ALA A 144 -13.78 -14.83 20.82
CA ALA A 144 -14.16 -13.96 19.72
C ALA A 144 -13.01 -13.05 19.24
N VAL A 145 -12.23 -12.49 20.17
CA VAL A 145 -11.03 -11.69 19.85
C VAL A 145 -9.96 -12.53 19.16
N ASN A 146 -9.72 -13.75 19.63
CA ASN A 146 -8.77 -14.67 18.99
C ASN A 146 -9.21 -15.03 17.56
N ALA A 147 -10.49 -15.32 17.36
CA ALA A 147 -11.04 -15.61 16.04
C ALA A 147 -10.88 -14.41 15.08
N LEU A 148 -11.12 -13.18 15.56
CA LEU A 148 -10.89 -11.96 14.79
C LEU A 148 -9.41 -11.78 14.42
N SER A 149 -8.49 -12.04 15.36
CA SER A 149 -7.05 -12.00 15.13
C SER A 149 -6.62 -12.99 14.04
N THR A 150 -7.08 -14.24 14.12
CA THR A 150 -6.81 -15.27 13.09
C THR A 150 -7.36 -14.86 11.73
N SER A 151 -8.61 -14.40 11.66
CA SER A 151 -9.23 -13.96 10.40
C SER A 151 -8.45 -12.81 9.75
N THR A 152 -8.02 -11.83 10.56
CA THR A 152 -7.21 -10.70 10.09
C THR A 152 -5.87 -11.18 9.53
N ALA A 153 -5.18 -12.09 10.23
CA ALA A 153 -3.91 -12.66 9.77
C ALA A 153 -4.05 -13.40 8.43
N SER A 154 -5.11 -14.21 8.27
CA SER A 154 -5.39 -14.91 7.01
C SER A 154 -5.70 -13.97 5.85
N ASN A 155 -6.45 -12.89 6.11
CA ASN A 155 -6.74 -11.88 5.09
C ASN A 155 -5.47 -11.14 4.65
N VAL A 156 -4.62 -10.74 5.60
CA VAL A 156 -3.34 -10.08 5.30
C VAL A 156 -2.42 -11.01 4.49
N ALA A 157 -2.37 -12.30 4.84
CA ALA A 157 -1.61 -13.28 4.07
C ALA A 157 -2.14 -13.47 2.64
N SER A 158 -3.46 -13.46 2.45
CA SER A 158 -4.08 -13.58 1.12
C SER A 158 -3.85 -12.32 0.27
N LEU A 159 -3.90 -11.15 0.88
CA LEU A 159 -3.55 -9.90 0.20
C LEU A 159 -2.08 -9.89 -0.22
N SER A 160 -1.16 -10.34 0.63
CA SER A 160 0.27 -10.34 0.31
C SER A 160 0.61 -11.29 -0.84
N THR A 161 -0.01 -12.48 -0.90
CA THR A 161 0.14 -13.39 -2.04
C THR A 161 -0.43 -12.79 -3.32
N GLY A 162 -1.61 -12.17 -3.26
CA GLY A 162 -2.21 -11.47 -4.40
C GLY A 162 -1.33 -10.32 -4.94
N ILE A 163 -0.75 -9.51 -4.05
CA ILE A 163 0.18 -8.43 -4.41
C ILE A 163 1.44 -9.01 -5.08
N ASN A 164 1.99 -10.11 -4.57
CA ASN A 164 3.16 -10.76 -5.17
C ASN A 164 2.85 -11.30 -6.58
N SER A 165 1.70 -11.93 -6.79
CA SER A 165 1.28 -12.39 -8.12
C SER A 165 1.06 -11.23 -9.10
N LEU A 166 0.52 -10.11 -8.62
CA LEU A 166 0.39 -8.91 -9.45
C LEU A 166 1.77 -8.33 -9.82
N SER A 167 2.70 -8.30 -8.86
CA SER A 167 4.08 -7.84 -9.07
C SER A 167 4.81 -8.68 -10.14
N THR A 168 4.70 -10.01 -10.06
CA THR A 168 5.30 -10.90 -11.07
C THR A 168 4.63 -10.76 -12.44
N GLY A 169 3.30 -10.64 -12.50
CA GLY A 169 2.57 -10.41 -13.74
C GLY A 169 2.93 -9.07 -14.40
N LEU A 170 3.10 -8.02 -13.61
CA LEU A 170 3.54 -6.71 -14.09
C LEU A 170 4.99 -6.76 -14.62
N SER A 171 5.88 -7.47 -13.91
CA SER A 171 7.26 -7.68 -14.37
C SER A 171 7.33 -8.41 -15.71
N ALA A 172 6.55 -9.48 -15.89
CA ALA A 172 6.46 -10.21 -17.15
C ALA A 172 5.92 -9.32 -18.29
N THR A 173 4.89 -8.52 -18.01
CA THR A 173 4.34 -7.56 -18.97
C THR A 173 5.41 -6.54 -19.39
N ASN A 174 6.16 -6.00 -18.43
CA ASN A 174 7.24 -5.05 -18.70
C ASN A 174 8.35 -5.67 -19.57
N SER A 175 8.75 -6.92 -19.30
CA SER A 175 9.71 -7.64 -20.14
C SER A 175 9.19 -7.87 -21.55
N ASN A 176 7.93 -8.27 -21.72
CA ASN A 176 7.33 -8.47 -23.04
C ASN A 176 7.27 -7.17 -23.85
N VAL A 177 6.92 -6.04 -23.21
CA VAL A 177 6.93 -4.72 -23.84
C VAL A 177 8.35 -4.33 -24.28
N ALA A 178 9.35 -4.56 -23.44
CA ALA A 178 10.75 -4.31 -23.78
C ALA A 178 11.24 -5.17 -24.96
N SER A 179 10.91 -6.47 -24.96
CA SER A 179 11.21 -7.40 -26.07
C SER A 179 10.53 -6.97 -27.36
N LEU A 180 9.24 -6.63 -27.31
CA LEU A 180 8.48 -6.17 -28.48
C LEU A 180 9.06 -4.86 -29.04
N SER A 181 9.44 -3.92 -28.17
CA SER A 181 10.11 -2.68 -28.55
C SER A 181 11.42 -2.95 -29.29
N THR A 182 12.22 -3.90 -28.79
CA THR A 182 13.50 -4.30 -29.41
C THR A 182 13.29 -5.03 -30.74
N SER A 183 12.32 -5.95 -30.83
CA SER A 183 11.99 -6.64 -32.08
C SER A 183 11.48 -5.66 -33.14
N THR A 184 10.63 -4.71 -32.74
CA THR A 184 10.08 -3.68 -33.63
C THR A 184 11.18 -2.76 -34.15
N SER A 185 12.07 -2.26 -33.28
CA SER A 185 13.18 -1.41 -33.71
C SER A 185 14.13 -2.15 -34.64
N THR A 186 14.43 -3.42 -34.36
CA THR A 186 15.25 -4.26 -35.23
C THR A 186 14.60 -4.46 -36.60
N ALA A 187 13.31 -4.79 -36.65
CA ALA A 187 12.58 -4.97 -37.90
C ALA A 187 12.54 -3.69 -38.74
N ILE A 188 12.31 -2.53 -38.09
CA ILE A 188 12.35 -1.21 -38.75
C ILE A 188 13.74 -0.94 -39.32
N ASN A 189 14.81 -1.21 -38.56
CA ASN A 189 16.18 -1.03 -39.04
C ASN A 189 16.50 -1.95 -40.22
N SER A 190 16.08 -3.22 -40.20
CA SER A 190 16.26 -4.14 -41.32
C SER A 190 15.48 -3.71 -42.57
N LEU A 191 14.27 -3.18 -42.39
CA LEU A 191 13.49 -2.63 -43.51
C LEU A 191 14.14 -1.37 -44.08
N SER A 192 14.65 -0.49 -43.21
CA SER A 192 15.41 0.72 -43.58
C SER A 192 16.65 0.37 -44.42
N THR A 193 17.45 -0.61 -43.99
CA THR A 193 18.63 -1.05 -44.73
C THR A 193 18.26 -1.72 -46.06
N GLY A 194 17.22 -2.57 -46.07
CA GLY A 194 16.71 -3.21 -47.28
C GLY A 194 16.21 -2.19 -48.31
N LEU A 195 15.42 -1.20 -47.88
CA LEU A 195 14.93 -0.13 -48.74
C LEU A 195 16.09 0.72 -49.29
N SER A 196 17.09 1.02 -48.47
CA SER A 196 18.29 1.75 -48.89
C SER A 196 19.10 0.99 -49.96
N ALA A 197 19.18 -0.34 -49.83
CA ALA A 197 19.81 -1.20 -50.83
C ALA A 197 19.00 -1.22 -52.15
N THR A 198 17.67 -1.37 -52.09
CA THR A 198 16.80 -1.27 -53.27
C THR A 198 16.95 0.09 -53.96
N ASN A 199 16.95 1.19 -53.20
CA ASN A 199 17.13 2.54 -53.73
C ASN A 199 18.47 2.70 -54.46
N SER A 200 19.57 2.20 -53.87
CA SER A 200 20.89 2.21 -54.49
C SER A 200 20.94 1.39 -55.80
N ASN A 201 20.28 0.23 -55.82
CA ASN A 201 20.20 -0.62 -57.02
C ASN A 201 19.40 0.06 -58.14
N VAL A 202 18.27 0.71 -57.81
CA VAL A 202 17.47 1.48 -58.77
C VAL A 202 18.28 2.65 -59.33
N ALA A 203 18.99 3.40 -58.49
CA ALA A 203 19.88 4.48 -58.93
C ALA A 203 20.98 3.97 -59.87
N SER A 204 21.58 2.83 -59.55
CA SER A 204 22.60 2.18 -60.37
C SER A 204 22.05 1.74 -61.72
N LEU A 205 20.88 1.08 -61.74
CA LEU A 205 20.20 0.67 -62.96
C LEU A 205 19.83 1.87 -63.83
N SER A 206 19.27 2.93 -63.24
CA SER A 206 18.97 4.19 -63.96
C SER A 206 20.22 4.78 -64.61
N THR A 207 21.35 4.76 -63.91
CA THR A 207 22.65 5.23 -64.44
C THR A 207 23.14 4.33 -65.57
N SER A 208 23.09 3.00 -65.42
CA SER A 208 23.48 2.06 -66.48
C SER A 208 22.59 2.15 -67.72
N THR A 209 21.27 2.27 -67.56
CA THR A 209 20.34 2.42 -68.67
C THR A 209 20.53 3.75 -69.39
N SER A 210 20.66 4.85 -68.66
CA SER A 210 20.89 6.19 -69.26
C SER A 210 22.22 6.25 -70.01
N THR A 211 23.30 5.70 -69.45
CA THR A 211 24.61 5.61 -70.12
C THR A 211 24.58 4.67 -71.33
N GLY A 212 23.92 3.51 -71.23
CA GLY A 212 23.76 2.57 -72.34
C GLY A 212 22.98 3.16 -73.52
N ILE A 213 21.83 3.81 -73.25
CA ILE A 213 21.04 4.51 -74.27
C ILE A 213 21.84 5.68 -74.86
N GLY A 214 22.53 6.47 -74.03
CA GLY A 214 23.42 7.54 -74.49
C GLY A 214 24.49 7.04 -75.46
N SER A 215 25.12 5.90 -75.15
CA SER A 215 26.11 5.25 -76.01
C SER A 215 25.51 4.79 -77.35
N LEU A 216 24.34 4.13 -77.35
CA LEU A 216 23.64 3.72 -78.58
C LEU A 216 23.22 4.90 -79.46
N SER A 217 22.67 5.95 -78.85
CA SER A 217 22.21 7.15 -79.56
C SER A 217 23.35 7.98 -80.18
N SER A 218 24.58 7.85 -79.66
CA SER A 218 25.76 8.55 -80.18
C SER A 218 26.49 7.79 -81.30
N ARG A 219 26.10 6.54 -81.60
CA ARG A 219 26.67 5.80 -82.74
C ARG A 219 26.17 6.40 -84.05
N SER A 220 27.08 7.00 -84.82
CA SER A 220 26.81 7.33 -86.22
C SER A 220 26.47 6.04 -86.99
N ILE A 221 25.46 6.09 -87.86
CA ILE A 221 25.03 4.97 -88.72
C ILE A 221 26.23 4.29 -89.41
N MET A 222 27.23 5.09 -89.82
CA MET A 222 28.44 4.58 -90.46
C MET A 222 29.30 3.69 -89.54
N GLY A 223 29.30 3.95 -88.23
CA GLY A 223 29.96 3.12 -87.22
C GLY A 223 29.25 1.80 -86.97
N MET A 224 27.91 1.78 -86.99
CA MET A 224 27.12 0.55 -86.85
C MET A 224 27.30 -0.39 -88.05
N MET A 225 27.26 0.15 -89.27
CA MET A 225 27.40 -0.64 -90.50
C MET A 225 28.78 -1.32 -90.64
N ARG A 226 29.83 -0.72 -90.07
CA ARG A 226 31.20 -1.28 -90.09
C ARG A 226 31.37 -2.49 -89.17
N GLU A 227 30.71 -2.51 -88.03
CA GLU A 227 30.80 -3.63 -87.07
C GLU A 227 30.01 -4.87 -87.51
N GLU A 228 28.90 -4.72 -88.23
CA GLU A 228 28.16 -5.84 -88.83
C GLU A 228 28.87 -6.43 -90.08
N GLY A 229 30.13 -6.07 -90.34
CA GLY A 229 30.89 -6.57 -91.49
C GLY A 229 30.38 -6.05 -92.84
N THR A 230 29.43 -5.12 -92.85
CA THR A 230 28.87 -4.54 -94.07
C THR A 230 29.80 -3.44 -94.57
N ALA A 231 30.83 -3.83 -95.31
CA ALA A 231 31.72 -2.89 -96.01
C ALA A 231 31.00 -2.28 -97.23
N ILE A 232 30.29 -1.17 -97.03
CA ILE A 232 29.81 -0.37 -98.16
C ILE A 232 30.98 0.47 -98.68
N GLY A 233 31.64 -0.02 -99.73
CA GLY A 233 32.67 0.74 -100.44
C GLY A 233 32.12 2.07 -100.97
N ARG A 234 32.95 3.10 -101.06
CA ARG A 234 32.58 4.47 -101.49
C ARG A 234 31.73 4.50 -102.77
N PHE A 235 32.00 3.61 -103.72
CA PHE A 235 31.23 3.46 -104.95
C PHE A 235 29.81 2.93 -104.73
N LYS A 236 29.62 1.97 -103.81
CA LYS A 236 28.29 1.50 -103.42
C LYS A 236 27.53 2.58 -102.65
N VAL A 237 28.19 3.37 -101.80
CA VAL A 237 27.56 4.49 -101.08
C VAL A 237 27.10 5.57 -102.05
N SER A 238 27.96 6.02 -102.97
CA SER A 238 27.58 7.02 -103.97
C SER A 238 26.41 6.55 -104.83
N ARG A 239 26.45 5.30 -105.30
CA ARG A 239 25.35 4.73 -106.08
C ARG A 239 24.07 4.58 -105.26
N LEU A 240 24.14 4.10 -104.03
CA LEU A 240 22.99 3.94 -103.14
C LEU A 240 22.40 5.30 -102.72
N MET A 241 23.23 6.31 -102.45
CA MET A 241 22.78 7.67 -102.15
C MET A 241 22.20 8.37 -103.39
N GLU A 242 22.64 8.01 -104.59
CA GLU A 242 22.06 8.47 -105.85
C GLU A 242 20.72 7.76 -106.13
N GLU A 243 20.62 6.44 -105.88
CA GLU A 243 19.38 5.65 -105.97
C GLU A 243 18.32 6.05 -104.91
N LEU A 244 18.76 6.39 -103.69
CA LEU A 244 17.89 6.85 -102.60
C LEU A 244 17.60 8.36 -102.63
N GLY A 245 18.12 9.11 -103.62
CA GLY A 245 17.88 10.55 -103.78
C GLY A 245 18.51 11.44 -102.69
N LEU A 246 19.55 10.95 -102.00
CA LEU A 246 20.22 11.61 -100.88
C LEU A 246 21.43 12.48 -101.29
N ILE A 247 21.86 12.46 -102.55
CA ILE A 247 22.92 13.37 -103.05
C ILE A 247 22.30 14.65 -103.61
N CYS A 248 22.22 15.68 -102.78
CA CYS A 248 22.06 17.06 -103.25
C CYS A 248 23.43 17.56 -103.78
N LYS A 249 23.58 17.68 -105.11
CA LYS A 249 24.75 18.36 -105.69
C LYS A 249 24.71 19.85 -105.32
N GLN A 250 25.54 20.28 -104.38
CA GLN A 250 25.80 21.71 -104.17
C GLN A 250 26.47 22.29 -105.42
N PRO A 251 25.93 23.36 -106.03
CA PRO A 251 26.50 23.94 -107.24
C PRO A 251 27.67 24.87 -106.93
N GLY A 252 28.86 24.53 -107.44
CA GLY A 252 29.93 25.50 -107.72
C GLY A 252 30.95 25.78 -106.61
N ARG A 253 32.22 26.01 -107.01
CA ARG A 253 33.34 26.37 -106.12
C ARG A 253 33.08 27.73 -105.45
N HIS A 254 32.92 27.74 -104.13
CA HIS A 254 32.97 28.96 -103.34
C HIS A 254 34.42 29.45 -103.19
N ALA A 255 34.68 30.68 -103.61
CA ALA A 255 35.93 31.39 -103.33
C ALA A 255 35.87 31.95 -101.90
N TYR A 256 36.69 31.42 -100.98
CA TYR A 256 36.84 31.98 -99.64
C TYR A 256 37.68 33.26 -99.70
N LYS A 257 37.15 34.37 -99.18
CA LYS A 257 37.95 35.55 -98.86
C LYS A 257 38.55 35.36 -97.46
N GLN A 258 39.86 35.54 -97.35
CA GLN A 258 40.60 35.49 -96.09
C GLN A 258 40.22 36.71 -95.22
N ALA A 259 39.69 36.47 -94.02
CA ALA A 259 39.31 37.53 -93.10
C ALA A 259 40.57 38.11 -92.41
N THR A 260 40.67 39.44 -92.35
CA THR A 260 41.85 40.21 -91.94
C THR A 260 41.82 40.65 -90.48
N VAL A 261 40.87 40.16 -89.66
CA VAL A 261 40.72 40.60 -88.27
C VAL A 261 40.48 39.39 -87.36
N GLU A 262 41.44 39.15 -86.48
CA GLU A 262 41.34 38.19 -85.38
C GLU A 262 40.49 38.81 -84.27
N ARG A 263 39.36 38.19 -83.90
CA ARG A 263 38.53 38.69 -82.81
C ARG A 263 38.98 38.04 -81.51
N ILE A 264 39.79 38.81 -80.78
CA ILE A 264 40.17 38.60 -79.37
C ILE A 264 38.99 39.02 -78.47
N ASP A 265 38.96 38.44 -77.26
CA ASP A 265 38.12 38.74 -76.09
C ASP A 265 36.87 37.88 -75.86
N ILE A 266 37.06 36.82 -75.07
CA ILE A 266 36.08 36.46 -74.03
C ILE A 266 36.81 36.52 -72.67
N PRO A 267 36.51 37.52 -71.81
CA PRO A 267 37.10 37.63 -70.49
C PRO A 267 36.69 36.46 -69.57
N ASN A 268 37.68 35.88 -68.89
CA ASN A 268 37.49 34.88 -67.85
C ASN A 268 37.03 35.56 -66.55
N HIS A 269 35.71 35.63 -66.33
CA HIS A 269 35.10 36.07 -65.07
C HIS A 269 35.30 35.00 -63.97
N LEU A 270 36.50 34.90 -63.40
CA LEU A 270 36.71 34.15 -62.16
C LEU A 270 36.13 34.95 -60.99
N ASN A 271 35.20 34.38 -60.21
CA ASN A 271 34.92 34.84 -58.85
C ASN A 271 34.47 33.64 -57.99
N ARG A 272 35.41 32.71 -57.71
CA ARG A 272 35.21 31.62 -56.74
C ARG A 272 35.77 32.06 -55.38
N GLU A 273 34.90 32.25 -54.40
CA GLU A 273 35.25 32.26 -52.98
C GLU A 273 34.33 31.25 -52.27
N PHE A 274 34.93 30.21 -51.66
CA PHE A 274 34.23 29.25 -50.80
C PHE A 274 34.54 29.63 -49.35
N GLU A 275 33.58 30.23 -48.64
CA GLU A 275 33.63 30.34 -47.18
C GLU A 275 33.21 29.02 -46.55
N VAL A 276 34.09 28.40 -45.77
CA VAL A 276 33.80 27.21 -44.97
C VAL A 276 33.50 27.67 -43.54
N GLY A 277 32.22 27.89 -43.24
CA GLY A 277 31.74 28.03 -41.87
C GLY A 277 31.93 26.72 -41.09
N THR A 278 32.43 26.83 -39.87
CA THR A 278 32.85 25.75 -38.98
C THR A 278 31.86 24.59 -38.81
N PRO A 279 32.31 23.36 -38.53
CA PRO A 279 31.42 22.23 -38.28
C PRO A 279 30.60 22.44 -37.00
N ASN A 280 29.30 22.50 -37.16
CA ASN A 280 28.30 22.49 -36.09
C ASN A 280 28.41 21.15 -35.34
N GLN A 281 28.63 21.18 -34.02
CA GLN A 281 28.52 19.99 -33.18
C GLN A 281 27.05 19.57 -33.11
N VAL A 282 26.78 18.33 -33.52
CA VAL A 282 25.45 17.70 -33.44
C VAL A 282 25.51 16.63 -32.35
N TRP A 283 24.61 16.78 -31.38
CA TRP A 283 23.94 15.79 -30.52
C TRP A 283 24.53 14.39 -30.41
#